data_AF-A0A3C1UFM7-F1
#
_entry.id   AF-A0A3C1UFM7-F1
#
_cell.length_a   1.000
_cell.length_b   1.000
_cell.length_c   1.000
_cell.angle_alpha   90.00
_cell.angle_beta   90.00
_cell.angle_gamma   90.00
#
_symmetry.space_group_name_H-M   'P 1'
#
loop_
_entity.id
_entity.type
_entity.pdbx_description
1 polymer ?
#
loop_
_entity_poly.entity_id
_entity_poly.type
_entity_poly.pdbx_seq_one_letter_code
_entity_poly.pdbx_strand_id
1 'polypeptide(L)'
;MQEELKKRLSKDPNNGLLTYEYIANHIGSVDKIMPELVEIMIMVDKTGQFVVSTARYLHAIDPKKFANSIDKLIKAAIEKDRERVYLGDLAASIWGTDYKERAEELKASDDNFRRIYKRLYPVGM
;
A
#
# COMPACT_ATOMS: atom_id res chain seq x y z
N MET A 1 -3.15 -13.91 14.81
CA MET A 1 -3.87 -12.78 15.46
C MET A 1 -4.96 -13.32 16.38
N GLN A 2 -5.43 -12.58 17.39
CA GLN A 2 -6.61 -13.02 18.18
C GLN A 2 -7.86 -13.05 17.30
N GLU A 3 -8.68 -14.10 17.40
CA GLU A 3 -9.85 -14.31 16.54
C GLU A 3 -10.88 -13.17 16.62
N GLU A 4 -11.12 -12.62 17.81
CA GLU A 4 -12.05 -11.50 17.97
C GLU A 4 -11.55 -10.22 17.29
N LEU A 5 -10.24 -9.94 17.37
CA LEU A 5 -9.64 -8.82 16.65
C LEU A 5 -9.78 -9.01 15.14
N LYS A 6 -9.46 -10.22 14.64
CA LYS A 6 -9.59 -10.56 13.22
C LYS A 6 -11.03 -10.34 12.73
N LYS A 7 -12.03 -10.87 13.44
CA LYS A 7 -13.45 -10.68 13.10
C LYS A 7 -13.85 -9.21 13.07
N ARG A 8 -13.40 -8.42 14.04
CA ARG A 8 -13.68 -6.99 14.11
C ARG A 8 -13.10 -6.26 12.90
N LEU A 9 -11.83 -6.47 12.59
CA LEU A 9 -11.14 -5.79 11.49
C LEU A 9 -11.66 -6.23 10.12
N SER A 10 -11.98 -7.52 9.93
CA SER A 10 -12.52 -8.02 8.65
C SER A 10 -13.95 -7.54 8.34
N LYS A 11 -14.67 -7.00 9.33
CA LYS A 11 -16.03 -6.44 9.17
C LYS A 11 -16.04 -4.92 9.21
N ASP A 12 -14.91 -4.29 8.90
CA ASP A 12 -14.77 -2.83 8.95
C ASP A 12 -15.80 -2.14 8.04
N PRO A 13 -16.75 -1.37 8.61
CA PRO A 13 -17.75 -0.65 7.82
C PRO A 13 -17.15 0.52 7.04
N ASN A 14 -15.97 1.00 7.43
CA ASN A 14 -15.31 2.19 6.90
C ASN A 14 -14.16 1.83 5.95
N ASN A 15 -14.29 0.73 5.23
CA ASN A 15 -13.46 0.42 4.07
C ASN A 15 -11.93 0.34 4.37
N GLY A 16 -11.54 -0.04 5.58
CA GLY A 16 -10.14 -0.23 5.98
C GLY A 16 -9.62 0.71 7.07
N LEU A 17 -10.38 1.74 7.44
CA LEU A 17 -9.99 2.69 8.49
C LEU A 17 -9.60 2.01 9.81
N LEU A 18 -10.38 1.03 10.29
CA LEU A 18 -10.10 0.36 11.56
C LEU A 18 -8.79 -0.42 11.52
N THR A 19 -8.49 -1.04 10.38
CA THR A 19 -7.23 -1.79 10.21
C THR A 19 -6.04 -0.84 10.13
N TYR A 20 -6.20 0.29 9.44
CA TYR A 20 -5.17 1.33 9.36
C TYR A 20 -4.86 1.91 10.74
N GLU A 21 -5.88 2.33 11.49
CA GLU A 21 -5.74 2.87 12.85
C GLU A 21 -5.10 1.85 13.80
N TYR A 22 -5.49 0.57 13.67
CA TYR A 22 -4.90 -0.49 14.49
C TYR A 22 -3.40 -0.63 14.22
N ILE A 23 -2.98 -0.66 12.95
CA ILE A 23 -1.56 -0.68 12.56
C ILE A 23 -0.84 0.55 13.11
N ALA A 24 -1.39 1.76 12.89
CA ALA A 24 -0.76 3.01 13.31
C ALA A 24 -0.54 3.07 14.83
N ASN A 25 -1.57 2.72 15.60
CA ASN A 25 -1.53 2.77 17.06
C ASN A 25 -0.64 1.69 17.71
N HIS A 26 -0.30 0.63 16.98
CA HIS A 26 0.42 -0.52 17.52
C HIS A 26 1.68 -0.88 16.72
N ILE A 27 2.20 0.03 15.90
CA ILE A 27 3.31 -0.24 14.95
C ILE A 27 4.57 -0.83 15.63
N GLY A 28 4.78 -0.54 16.93
CA GLY A 28 5.88 -1.10 17.72
C GLY A 28 5.69 -2.54 18.21
N SER A 29 4.49 -3.12 18.08
CA SER A 29 4.15 -4.44 18.66
C SER A 29 3.41 -5.39 17.71
N VAL A 30 3.08 -4.96 16.49
CA VAL A 30 2.28 -5.77 15.53
C VAL A 30 3.11 -6.59 14.55
N ASP A 31 4.44 -6.58 14.63
CA ASP A 31 5.33 -7.24 13.66
C ASP A 31 4.93 -8.69 13.34
N LYS A 32 4.60 -9.47 14.37
CA LYS A 32 4.21 -10.89 14.23
C LYS A 32 2.87 -11.09 13.51
N ILE A 33 1.98 -10.11 13.58
CA ILE A 33 0.64 -10.17 12.97
C ILE A 33 0.51 -9.25 11.75
N MET A 34 1.55 -8.50 11.40
CA MET A 34 1.57 -7.59 10.26
C MET A 34 1.14 -8.25 8.94
N PRO A 35 1.59 -9.48 8.61
CA PRO A 35 1.10 -10.16 7.40
C PRO A 35 -0.42 -10.32 7.39
N GLU A 36 -1.03 -10.72 8.51
CA GLU A 36 -2.49 -10.87 8.60
C GLU A 36 -3.22 -9.52 8.51
N LEU A 37 -2.68 -8.46 9.12
CA LEU A 37 -3.25 -7.11 9.03
C LEU A 37 -3.22 -6.58 7.59
N VAL A 38 -2.16 -6.85 6.84
CA VAL A 38 -2.07 -6.48 5.42
C VAL A 38 -3.12 -7.22 4.59
N GLU A 39 -3.32 -8.52 4.81
CA GLU A 39 -4.37 -9.28 4.10
C GLU A 39 -5.77 -8.73 4.41
N ILE A 40 -6.04 -8.38 5.67
CA ILE A 40 -7.31 -7.75 6.04
C ILE A 40 -7.46 -6.39 5.35
N MET A 41 -6.43 -5.54 5.39
CA MET A 41 -6.44 -4.23 4.72
C MET A 41 -6.80 -4.36 3.24
N ILE A 42 -6.14 -5.27 2.53
CA ILE A 42 -6.40 -5.56 1.12
C ILE A 42 -7.82 -6.10 0.93
N MET A 43 -8.33 -6.92 1.84
CA MET A 43 -9.68 -7.47 1.74
C MET A 43 -10.75 -6.39 1.90
N VAL A 44 -10.64 -5.53 2.92
CA VAL A 44 -11.69 -4.60 3.31
C VAL A 44 -11.67 -3.32 2.48
N ASP A 45 -10.50 -2.83 2.08
CA ASP A 45 -10.40 -1.62 1.26
C ASP A 45 -10.79 -1.90 -0.20
N LYS A 46 -11.90 -1.32 -0.63
CA LYS A 46 -12.46 -1.44 -1.98
C LYS A 46 -11.99 -0.35 -2.93
N THR A 47 -11.48 0.77 -2.42
CA THR A 47 -11.10 1.94 -3.24
C THR A 47 -9.59 2.05 -3.44
N GLY A 48 -8.81 1.41 -2.58
CA GLY A 48 -7.35 1.48 -2.58
C GLY A 48 -6.80 2.63 -1.73
N GLN A 49 -7.67 3.45 -1.13
CA GLN A 49 -7.28 4.60 -0.32
C GLN A 49 -6.41 4.19 0.88
N PHE A 50 -6.85 3.19 1.64
CA PHE A 50 -6.17 2.76 2.86
C PHE A 50 -5.03 1.81 2.56
N VAL A 51 -5.10 1.03 1.49
CA VAL A 51 -3.97 0.25 0.99
C VAL A 51 -2.81 1.18 0.62
N VAL A 52 -3.06 2.26 -0.13
CA VAL A 52 -2.04 3.28 -0.44
C VAL A 52 -1.54 3.96 0.82
N SER A 53 -2.44 4.44 1.68
CA SER A 53 -2.07 5.13 2.92
C SER A 53 -1.19 4.25 3.83
N THR A 54 -1.52 2.96 3.94
CA THR A 54 -0.74 1.99 4.70
C THR A 54 0.63 1.75 4.09
N ALA A 55 0.72 1.61 2.76
CA ALA A 55 2.02 1.42 2.09
C ALA A 55 2.96 2.61 2.35
N ARG A 56 2.43 3.84 2.20
CA ARG A 56 3.16 5.08 2.47
C ARG A 56 3.59 5.18 3.93
N TYR A 57 2.69 4.86 4.85
CA TYR A 57 2.98 4.86 6.28
C TYR A 57 4.11 3.90 6.63
N LEU A 58 4.01 2.62 6.21
CA LEU A 58 5.05 1.63 6.50
C LEU A 58 6.40 1.98 5.88
N HIS A 59 6.40 2.55 4.67
CA HIS A 59 7.62 3.03 4.02
C HIS A 59 8.28 4.18 4.79
N ALA A 60 7.48 5.11 5.35
CA ALA A 60 8.00 6.21 6.16
C ALA A 60 8.56 5.75 7.51
N ILE A 61 8.02 4.67 8.09
CA ILE A 61 8.50 4.12 9.37
C ILE A 61 9.81 3.35 9.18
N ASP A 62 9.80 2.30 8.35
CA ASP A 62 10.98 1.49 8.06
C ASP A 62 10.78 0.67 6.77
N PRO A 63 11.31 1.14 5.63
CA PRO A 63 11.07 0.50 4.34
C PRO A 63 11.76 -0.86 4.23
N LYS A 64 12.82 -1.12 5.00
CA LYS A 64 13.53 -2.41 4.99
C LYS A 64 12.77 -3.44 5.81
N LYS A 65 12.35 -3.06 7.02
CA LYS A 65 11.58 -3.94 7.92
C LYS A 65 10.26 -4.38 7.29
N PHE A 66 9.56 -3.46 6.63
CA PHE A 66 8.23 -3.72 6.09
C PHE A 66 8.21 -4.01 4.58
N ALA A 67 9.37 -4.30 3.96
CA ALA A 67 9.49 -4.47 2.50
C ALA A 67 8.42 -5.42 1.91
N ASN A 68 8.20 -6.59 2.54
CA ASN A 68 7.20 -7.56 2.07
C ASN A 68 5.76 -7.04 2.19
N SER A 69 5.46 -6.30 3.25
CA SER A 69 4.14 -5.69 3.47
C SER A 69 3.90 -4.56 2.47
N ILE A 70 4.90 -3.71 2.26
CA ILE A 70 4.86 -2.59 1.30
C ILE A 70 4.65 -3.12 -0.12
N ASP A 71 5.41 -4.14 -0.54
CA ASP A 71 5.25 -4.78 -1.86
C ASP A 71 3.81 -5.29 -2.10
N LYS A 72 3.24 -6.03 -1.14
CA LYS A 72 1.86 -6.51 -1.23
C LYS A 72 0.84 -5.37 -1.33
N LEU A 73 1.00 -4.33 -0.52
CA LEU A 73 0.11 -3.18 -0.52
C LEU A 73 0.22 -2.40 -1.84
N ILE A 74 1.42 -2.22 -2.40
CA ILE A 74 1.59 -1.57 -3.71
C ILE A 74 0.87 -2.37 -4.81
N LYS A 75 1.03 -3.70 -4.82
CA LYS A 75 0.33 -4.57 -5.78
C LYS A 75 -1.18 -4.44 -5.68
N ALA A 76 -1.71 -4.44 -4.45
CA ALA A 76 -3.14 -4.23 -4.22
C ALA A 76 -3.61 -2.82 -4.60
N ALA A 77 -2.79 -1.79 -4.36
CA ALA A 77 -3.09 -0.41 -4.75
C ALA A 77 -3.26 -0.29 -6.27
N ILE A 78 -2.35 -0.90 -7.05
CA ILE A 78 -2.45 -0.94 -8.51
C ILE A 78 -3.79 -1.52 -8.96
N GLU A 79 -4.31 -2.55 -8.29
CA GLU A 79 -5.57 -3.17 -8.68
C GLU A 79 -6.80 -2.36 -8.26
N LYS A 80 -6.77 -1.79 -7.06
CA LYS A 80 -7.92 -1.15 -6.40
C LYS A 80 -8.12 0.30 -6.80
N ASP A 81 -7.04 1.06 -6.95
CA ASP A 81 -7.11 2.46 -7.37
C ASP A 81 -7.27 2.56 -8.90
N ARG A 82 -8.48 2.22 -9.36
CA ARG A 82 -8.84 2.18 -10.79
C ARG A 82 -8.80 3.57 -11.42
N GLU A 83 -9.27 4.57 -10.69
CA GLU A 83 -9.33 5.98 -11.09
C GLU A 83 -7.98 6.69 -10.89
N ARG A 84 -6.97 6.00 -10.34
CA ARG A 84 -5.59 6.50 -10.18
C ARG A 84 -5.51 7.74 -9.29
N VAL A 85 -6.44 7.85 -8.33
CA VAL A 85 -6.56 8.99 -7.43
C VAL A 85 -5.39 9.06 -6.46
N TYR A 86 -4.85 7.91 -6.07
CA TYR A 86 -3.85 7.75 -5.01
C TYR A 86 -2.50 7.24 -5.52
N LEU A 87 -2.45 6.59 -6.70
CA LEU A 87 -1.22 6.03 -7.26
C LEU A 87 -0.11 7.07 -7.50
N GLY A 88 -0.46 8.32 -7.82
CA GLY A 88 0.52 9.40 -8.01
C GLY A 88 1.26 9.72 -6.71
N ASP A 89 0.51 9.92 -5.63
CA ASP A 89 1.05 10.20 -4.30
C ASP A 89 1.82 9.01 -3.73
N LEU A 90 1.34 7.79 -3.99
CA LEU A 90 2.07 6.58 -3.66
C LEU A 90 3.44 6.59 -4.35
N ALA A 91 3.47 6.89 -5.65
CA ALA A 91 4.72 6.87 -6.41
C ALA A 91 5.75 7.87 -5.84
N ALA A 92 5.31 9.10 -5.57
CA ALA A 92 6.16 10.13 -4.99
C ALA A 92 6.69 9.76 -3.59
N SER A 93 5.88 9.03 -2.80
CA SER A 93 6.26 8.64 -1.43
C SER A 93 7.25 7.48 -1.37
N ILE A 94 7.18 6.55 -2.33
CA ILE A 94 8.04 5.35 -2.35
C ILE A 94 9.33 5.63 -3.12
N TRP A 95 9.25 6.26 -4.30
CA TRP A 95 10.40 6.45 -5.18
C TRP A 95 10.96 7.88 -5.21
N GLY A 96 10.38 8.80 -4.44
CA GLY A 96 10.78 10.21 -4.39
C GLY A 96 9.96 11.09 -5.33
N THR A 97 9.85 12.38 -5.05
CA THR A 97 9.06 13.34 -5.85
C THR A 97 9.61 13.53 -7.27
N ASP A 98 10.90 13.24 -7.46
CA ASP A 98 11.66 13.29 -8.70
C ASP A 98 11.53 12.00 -9.55
N TYR A 99 10.67 11.05 -9.15
CA TYR A 99 10.57 9.73 -9.80
C TYR A 99 10.33 9.79 -11.32
N LYS A 100 9.73 10.86 -11.83
CA LYS A 100 9.47 11.04 -13.26
C LYS A 100 10.77 11.27 -14.06
N GLU A 101 11.73 11.98 -13.47
CA GLU A 101 13.03 12.24 -14.07
C GLU A 101 13.87 10.97 -14.15
N ARG A 102 13.72 10.10 -13.13
CA ARG A 102 14.38 8.79 -13.05
C ARG A 102 13.53 7.64 -13.60
N ALA A 103 12.51 7.93 -14.40
CA ALA A 103 11.52 6.93 -14.78
C ALA A 103 12.12 5.74 -15.56
N GLU A 104 13.08 5.97 -16.47
CA GLU A 104 13.72 4.88 -17.23
C GLU A 104 14.53 3.94 -16.34
N GLU A 105 15.32 4.49 -15.43
CA GLU A 105 16.09 3.74 -14.44
C GLU A 105 15.17 2.91 -13.55
N LEU A 106 14.18 3.56 -12.93
CA LEU A 106 13.25 2.93 -12.00
C LEU A 106 12.38 1.86 -12.68
N LYS A 107 11.97 2.08 -13.95
CA LYS A 107 11.24 1.06 -14.74
C LYS A 107 12.08 -0.19 -14.97
N ALA A 108 13.40 -0.05 -15.10
CA ALA A 108 14.30 -1.18 -15.32
C ALA A 108 14.60 -1.95 -14.04
N SER A 109 14.64 -1.28 -12.89
CA SER A 109 15.03 -1.88 -11.61
C SER A 109 13.88 -2.33 -10.71
N ASP A 110 12.66 -1.79 -10.88
CA ASP A 110 11.53 -2.02 -9.97
C ASP A 110 10.23 -2.34 -10.74
N ASP A 111 9.73 -3.58 -10.55
CA ASP A 111 8.51 -4.05 -11.21
C ASP A 111 7.26 -3.26 -10.77
N ASN A 112 7.17 -2.94 -9.48
CA ASN A 112 6.02 -2.21 -8.94
C ASN A 112 6.00 -0.78 -9.47
N PHE A 113 7.17 -0.12 -9.52
CA PHE A 113 7.28 1.20 -10.15
C PHE A 113 6.84 1.13 -11.61
N ARG A 114 7.37 0.18 -12.38
CA ARG A 114 7.04 0.01 -13.79
C ARG A 114 5.54 -0.14 -14.03
N ARG A 115 4.86 -0.92 -13.19
CA ARG A 115 3.40 -1.13 -13.25
C ARG A 115 2.61 0.12 -12.89
N ILE A 116 3.00 0.84 -11.82
CA ILE A 116 2.38 2.12 -11.44
C ILE A 116 2.59 3.15 -12.53
N TYR A 117 3.81 3.29 -13.04
CA TYR A 117 4.16 4.27 -14.05
C TYR A 117 3.34 4.06 -15.34
N LYS A 118 3.20 2.80 -15.79
CA LYS A 118 2.34 2.45 -16.93
C LYS A 118 0.86 2.78 -16.70
N ARG A 119 0.36 2.64 -15.47
CA ARG A 119 -1.01 3.03 -15.10
C ARG A 119 -1.20 4.54 -15.11
N LEU A 120 -0.26 5.29 -14.57
CA LEU A 120 -0.33 6.76 -14.49
C LEU A 120 -0.13 7.42 -15.86
N TYR A 121 0.77 6.90 -16.67
CA TYR A 121 1.18 7.46 -17.97
C TYR A 121 1.02 6.40 -19.07
N PRO A 122 -0.22 6.03 -19.44
CA PRO A 122 -0.43 5.11 -20.54
C PRO A 122 0.07 5.75 -21.83
N VAL A 123 1.01 5.08 -22.51
CA VAL A 123 1.37 5.43 -23.88
C VAL A 123 0.19 4.99 -24.75
N GLY A 124 -0.33 5.92 -25.56
CA GLY A 124 -1.53 5.71 -26.37
C GLY A 124 -1.46 4.46 -27.25
N MET A 125 -2.63 3.85 -27.47
CA MET A 125 -2.86 2.81 -28.47
C MET A 125 -2.40 3.22 -29.86
#